data_AF-A0AA44BF35-F1
#
_entry.id   AF-A0AA44BF35-F1
#
_cell.length_a   1.000
_cell.length_b   1.000
_cell.length_c   1.000
_cell.angle_alpha   90.00
_cell.angle_beta   90.00
_cell.angle_gamma   90.00
#
_symmetry.space_group_name_H-M   'P 1'
#
loop_
_entity.id
_entity.type
_entity.pdbx_description
1 polymer ?
#
loop_
_entity_poly.entity_id
_entity_poly.type
_entity_poly.pdbx_seq_one_letter_code
_entity_poly.pdbx_strand_id
1 'polypeptide(L)'
;MQKTGGIIAMVAGAIVVVIAFATLIFGGGIDWEALTLVEDIGWGGLFFSFLVIIFGTMAITARDKIIGILLILSAILAAILGGLFVAVFMVIALIGGVMATMEMKNKEENRAA
;
A
#
# COMPACT_ATOMS: atom_id res chain seq x y z
N MET A 1 15.35 11.09 2.14
CA MET A 1 13.88 10.97 2.00
C MET A 1 13.44 9.54 1.69
N GLN A 2 14.28 8.70 1.07
CA GLN A 2 13.95 7.32 0.71
C GLN A 2 13.54 6.48 1.92
N LYS A 3 14.37 6.50 2.98
CA LYS A 3 14.09 5.78 4.23
C LYS A 3 12.78 6.26 4.87
N THR A 4 12.57 7.58 4.89
CA THR A 4 11.36 8.20 5.42
C THR A 4 10.12 7.78 4.64
N GLY A 5 10.16 7.83 3.30
CA GLY A 5 9.06 7.41 2.43
C GLY A 5 8.72 5.93 2.58
N GLY A 6 9.74 5.06 2.65
CA GLY A 6 9.56 3.62 2.89
C GLY A 6 8.92 3.31 4.25
N ILE A 7 9.38 3.98 5.32
CA ILE A 7 8.80 3.81 6.66
C ILE A 7 7.35 4.30 6.70
N ILE A 8 7.03 5.45 6.09
CA ILE A 8 5.66 5.98 6.02
C ILE A 8 4.75 4.97 5.31
N ALA A 9 5.18 4.45 4.16
CA ALA A 9 4.39 3.48 3.40
C ALA A 9 4.20 2.16 4.17
N MET A 10 5.25 1.69 4.85
CA MET A 10 5.21 0.47 5.66
C MET A 10 4.24 0.60 6.84
N VAL A 11 4.32 1.69 7.60
CA VAL A 11 3.46 1.92 8.78
C VAL A 11 2.01 2.14 8.34
N ALA A 12 1.77 2.92 7.29
CA ALA A 12 0.44 3.11 6.72
C ALA A 12 -0.15 1.75 6.28
N GLY A 13 0.61 0.93 5.56
CA GLY A 13 0.19 -0.41 5.14
C GLY A 13 -0.14 -1.32 6.34
N ALA A 14 0.66 -1.29 7.41
CA ALA A 14 0.39 -2.09 8.61
C ALA A 14 -0.92 -1.71 9.31
N ILE A 15 -1.23 -0.41 9.40
CA ILE A 15 -2.50 0.08 9.95
C ILE A 15 -3.67 -0.39 9.07
N VAL A 16 -3.50 -0.31 7.74
CA VAL A 16 -4.51 -0.78 6.78
C VAL A 16 -4.81 -2.25 6.97
N VAL A 17 -3.82 -3.12 7.19
CA VAL A 17 -4.05 -4.55 7.42
C VAL A 17 -5.00 -4.77 8.60
N VAL A 18 -4.80 -4.07 9.72
CA VAL A 18 -5.69 -4.17 10.88
C VAL A 18 -7.11 -3.70 10.56
N ILE A 19 -7.23 -2.58 9.82
CA ILE A 19 -8.53 -2.03 9.40
C ILE A 19 -9.25 -2.96 8.40
N ALA A 20 -8.53 -3.54 7.44
CA ALA A 20 -9.05 -4.47 6.47
C ALA A 20 -9.53 -5.76 7.15
N PHE A 21 -8.77 -6.28 8.13
CA PHE A 21 -9.20 -7.39 8.97
C PHE A 21 -10.46 -7.04 9.78
N ALA A 22 -10.52 -5.85 10.39
CA ALA A 22 -11.71 -5.41 11.09
C ALA A 22 -12.91 -5.27 10.12
N THR A 23 -12.67 -4.83 8.89
CA THR A 23 -13.71 -4.70 7.85
C THR A 23 -14.23 -6.07 7.40
N LEU A 24 -13.36 -7.08 7.26
CA LEU A 24 -13.78 -8.45 6.94
C LEU A 24 -14.57 -9.11 8.08
N ILE A 25 -14.18 -8.86 9.35
CA ILE A 25 -14.83 -9.47 10.52
C ILE A 25 -16.16 -8.77 10.88
N PHE A 26 -16.19 -7.43 10.84
CA PHE A 26 -17.34 -6.63 11.28
C PHE A 26 -18.23 -6.13 10.13
N GLY A 27 -17.72 -6.07 8.90
CA GLY A 27 -18.44 -5.52 7.74
C GLY A 27 -19.56 -6.43 7.18
N GLY A 28 -19.58 -7.71 7.53
CA GLY A 28 -20.63 -8.66 7.11
C GLY A 28 -22.00 -8.46 7.78
N GLY A 29 -22.17 -7.44 8.63
CA GLY A 29 -23.38 -7.26 9.44
C GLY A 29 -24.50 -6.39 8.85
N ILE A 30 -24.33 -5.77 7.68
CA ILE A 30 -25.26 -4.70 7.22
C ILE A 30 -26.07 -5.05 5.96
N ASP A 31 -25.67 -5.98 5.09
CA ASP A 31 -26.57 -6.44 4.01
C ASP A 31 -26.07 -7.76 3.40
N TRP A 32 -26.94 -8.77 3.35
CA TRP A 32 -26.59 -10.12 2.89
C TRP A 32 -26.38 -10.22 1.36
N GLU A 33 -26.91 -9.28 0.58
CA GLU A 33 -26.64 -9.18 -0.87
C GLU A 33 -25.35 -8.41 -1.20
N ALA A 34 -24.88 -7.54 -0.30
CA ALA A 34 -23.58 -6.87 -0.42
C ALA A 34 -22.41 -7.78 0.02
N LEU A 35 -22.71 -8.88 0.71
CA LEU A 35 -21.75 -9.75 1.38
C LEU A 35 -20.77 -10.43 0.40
N THR A 36 -21.24 -10.88 -0.76
CA THR A 36 -20.38 -11.52 -1.77
C THR A 36 -19.43 -10.53 -2.45
N LEU A 37 -19.86 -9.29 -2.67
CA LEU A 37 -19.00 -8.24 -3.23
C LEU A 37 -18.01 -7.68 -2.21
N VAL A 38 -18.40 -7.59 -0.93
CA VAL A 38 -17.53 -7.10 0.15
C VAL A 38 -16.46 -8.14 0.52
N GLU A 39 -16.76 -9.43 0.43
CA GLU A 39 -15.80 -10.50 0.68
C GLU A 39 -14.68 -10.50 -0.36
N ASP A 40 -15.01 -10.53 -1.65
CA ASP A 40 -14.01 -10.56 -2.73
C ASP A 40 -13.16 -9.28 -2.82
N ILE A 41 -13.78 -8.11 -2.59
CA ILE A 41 -13.09 -6.82 -2.57
C ILE A 41 -12.17 -6.76 -1.34
N GLY A 42 -12.69 -7.06 -0.15
CA GLY A 42 -11.93 -7.00 1.11
C GLY A 42 -10.66 -7.86 1.14
N TRP A 43 -10.69 -9.06 0.56
CA TRP A 43 -9.50 -9.90 0.42
C TRP A 43 -8.45 -9.29 -0.52
N GLY A 44 -8.88 -8.65 -1.61
CA GLY A 44 -8.01 -7.89 -2.51
C GLY A 44 -7.31 -6.76 -1.77
N GLY A 45 -8.07 -5.93 -1.03
CA GLY A 45 -7.50 -4.88 -0.19
C GLY A 45 -6.47 -5.39 0.82
N LEU A 46 -6.77 -6.51 1.47
CA LEU A 46 -5.85 -7.14 2.43
C LEU A 46 -4.55 -7.61 1.76
N PHE A 47 -4.66 -8.35 0.66
CA PHE A 47 -3.50 -8.86 -0.09
C PHE A 47 -2.59 -7.74 -0.58
N PHE A 48 -3.15 -6.71 -1.20
CA PHE A 48 -2.37 -5.57 -1.69
C PHE A 48 -1.78 -4.74 -0.55
N SER A 49 -2.42 -4.68 0.62
CA SER A 49 -1.85 -4.03 1.81
C SER A 49 -0.61 -4.74 2.32
N PHE A 50 -0.59 -6.07 2.29
CA PHE A 50 0.63 -6.82 2.57
C PHE A 50 1.74 -6.52 1.56
N LEU A 51 1.42 -6.40 0.27
CA LEU A 51 2.40 -5.99 -0.75
C LEU A 51 2.95 -4.59 -0.50
N VAL A 52 2.11 -3.63 -0.08
CA VAL A 52 2.55 -2.29 0.31
C VAL A 52 3.53 -2.32 1.48
N ILE A 53 3.29 -3.16 2.49
CA ILE A 53 4.24 -3.34 3.61
C ILE A 53 5.56 -3.92 3.10
N ILE A 54 5.51 -5.01 2.34
CA ILE A 54 6.70 -5.69 1.80
C ILE A 54 7.52 -4.71 0.95
N PHE A 55 6.90 -4.08 -0.04
CA PHE A 55 7.59 -3.11 -0.88
C PHE A 55 8.02 -1.87 -0.11
N GLY A 56 7.30 -1.49 0.96
CA GLY A 56 7.63 -0.36 1.83
C GLY A 56 8.90 -0.62 2.61
N THR A 57 9.04 -1.83 3.16
CA THR A 57 10.26 -2.28 3.82
C THR A 57 11.41 -2.42 2.81
N MET A 58 11.16 -3.02 1.64
CA MET A 58 12.18 -3.11 0.58
C MET A 58 12.64 -1.73 0.14
N ALA A 59 11.74 -0.76 0.04
CA ALA A 59 12.05 0.61 -0.35
C ALA A 59 13.03 1.32 0.60
N ILE A 60 13.18 0.87 1.85
CA ILE A 60 14.15 1.43 2.80
C ILE A 60 15.60 1.15 2.37
N THR A 61 15.84 0.00 1.74
CA THR A 61 17.19 -0.50 1.40
C THR A 61 17.43 -0.60 -0.10
N ALA A 62 16.35 -0.63 -0.89
CA ALA A 62 16.37 -0.73 -2.35
C ALA A 62 17.17 0.39 -3.01
N ARG A 63 17.78 0.11 -4.17
CA ARG A 63 18.44 1.13 -4.98
C ARG A 63 17.76 1.34 -6.34
N ASP A 64 16.94 0.39 -6.77
CA ASP A 64 16.25 0.41 -8.05
C ASP A 64 14.88 1.08 -7.95
N LYS A 65 14.57 2.00 -8.88
CA LYS A 65 13.27 2.70 -8.91
C LYS A 65 12.07 1.78 -9.11
N ILE A 66 12.31 0.56 -9.62
CA ILE A 66 11.28 -0.46 -9.85
C ILE A 66 10.52 -0.76 -8.57
N ILE A 67 11.21 -0.86 -7.42
CA ILE A 67 10.58 -1.17 -6.13
C ILE A 67 9.61 -0.07 -5.70
N GLY A 68 9.97 1.20 -5.93
CA GLY A 68 9.09 2.33 -5.66
C GLY A 68 7.83 2.34 -6.53
N ILE A 69 7.96 2.02 -7.83
CA ILE A 69 6.82 1.93 -8.76
C ILE A 69 5.88 0.78 -8.36
N LEU A 70 6.42 -0.39 -8.00
CA LEU A 70 5.61 -1.53 -7.54
C LEU A 70 4.83 -1.20 -6.27
N LEU A 71 5.43 -0.44 -5.35
CA LEU A 71 4.74 0.02 -4.15
C LEU A 71 3.57 0.94 -4.49
N ILE A 72 3.77 1.92 -5.38
CA ILE A 72 2.71 2.83 -5.80
C ILE A 72 1.57 2.06 -6.46
N LEU A 73 1.88 1.13 -7.37
CA LEU A 73 0.88 0.28 -8.02
C LEU A 73 0.09 -0.55 -7.00
N SER A 74 0.77 -1.13 -6.03
CA SER A 74 0.13 -1.92 -4.96
C SER A 74 -0.78 -1.06 -4.09
N ALA A 75 -0.37 0.17 -3.77
CA ALA A 75 -1.18 1.11 -3.00
C ALA A 75 -2.45 1.55 -3.76
N ILE A 76 -2.36 1.77 -5.07
CA ILE A 76 -3.52 2.11 -5.91
C ILE A 76 -4.50 0.93 -5.97
N LEU A 77 -3.99 -0.28 -6.22
CA LEU A 77 -4.82 -1.49 -6.26
C LEU A 77 -5.48 -1.76 -4.91
N ALA A 78 -4.75 -1.58 -3.80
CA ALA A 78 -5.31 -1.67 -2.46
C ALA A 78 -6.39 -0.61 -2.19
N ALA A 79 -6.23 0.62 -2.70
CA ALA A 79 -7.22 1.67 -2.51
C ALA A 79 -8.54 1.38 -3.26
N ILE A 80 -8.46 0.79 -4.45
CA ILE A 80 -9.62 0.41 -5.25
C ILE A 80 -10.31 -0.81 -4.65
N LEU A 81 -9.53 -1.78 -4.19
CA LEU A 81 -10.03 -3.06 -3.68
C LEU A 81 -10.29 -3.05 -2.16
N GLY A 82 -9.87 -2.06 -1.38
CA GLY A 82 -9.93 -2.14 0.09
C GLY A 82 -11.14 -1.50 0.78
N GLY A 83 -11.99 -0.81 0.03
CA GLY A 83 -13.07 0.01 0.60
C GLY A 83 -12.58 1.34 1.19
N LEU A 84 -13.52 2.14 1.72
CA LEU A 84 -13.28 3.56 2.05
C LEU A 84 -12.17 3.78 3.09
N PHE A 85 -12.21 3.05 4.20
CA PHE A 85 -11.23 3.22 5.29
C PHE A 85 -9.83 2.83 4.84
N VAL A 86 -9.69 1.77 4.02
CA VAL A 86 -8.42 1.36 3.43
C VAL A 86 -7.91 2.41 2.44
N ALA A 87 -8.79 2.94 1.59
CA ALA A 87 -8.42 3.94 0.58
C ALA A 87 -7.78 5.19 1.21
N VAL A 88 -8.33 5.70 2.32
CA VAL A 88 -7.80 6.90 2.98
C VAL A 88 -6.36 6.69 3.46
N PHE A 89 -6.07 5.57 4.11
CA PHE A 89 -4.71 5.27 4.57
C PHE A 89 -3.78 4.90 3.40
N MET A 90 -4.31 4.35 2.32
CA MET A 90 -3.52 4.09 1.11
C MET A 90 -3.07 5.36 0.41
N VAL A 91 -3.78 6.48 0.52
CA VAL A 91 -3.27 7.77 0.04
C VAL A 91 -1.98 8.17 0.78
N ILE A 92 -1.92 7.94 2.10
CA ILE A 92 -0.72 8.21 2.89
C ILE A 92 0.42 7.28 2.45
N ALA A 93 0.12 6.00 2.24
CA ALA A 93 1.11 5.04 1.73
C ALA A 93 1.62 5.42 0.33
N LEU A 94 0.74 5.92 -0.54
CA LEU A 94 1.06 6.38 -1.89
C LEU A 94 2.00 7.59 -1.85
N ILE A 95 1.76 8.55 -0.95
CA ILE A 95 2.65 9.69 -0.74
C ILE A 95 4.03 9.21 -0.28
N GLY A 96 4.08 8.27 0.68
CA GLY A 96 5.31 7.59 1.09
C GLY A 96 6.06 6.94 -0.07
N GLY A 97 5.32 6.28 -0.96
CA GLY A 97 5.86 5.63 -2.15
C GLY A 97 6.40 6.58 -3.21
N VAL A 98 5.70 7.67 -3.51
CA VAL A 98 6.18 8.70 -4.44
C VAL A 98 7.49 9.29 -3.93
N MET A 99 7.55 9.65 -2.64
CA MET A 99 8.78 10.17 -2.02
C MET A 99 9.94 9.17 -2.10
N ALA A 100 9.69 7.89 -1.83
CA ALA A 100 10.72 6.86 -1.91
C ALA A 100 11.23 6.66 -3.36
N THR A 101 10.32 6.66 -4.33
CA THR A 101 10.62 6.45 -5.75
C THR A 101 11.45 7.58 -6.34
N MET A 102 11.14 8.84 -6.03
CA MET A 102 11.88 9.99 -6.54
C MET A 102 13.35 9.97 -6.11
N GLU A 103 13.63 9.58 -4.88
CA GLU A 103 15.01 9.49 -4.39
C GLU A 103 15.77 8.30 -4.99
N MET A 104 15.11 7.16 -5.21
CA MET A 104 15.71 6.02 -5.91
C MET A 104 16.06 6.37 -7.34
N LYS A 105 15.15 7.03 -8.07
CA LYS A 105 15.40 7.51 -9.44
C LYS A 105 16.67 8.37 -9.50
N ASN A 106 16.82 9.31 -8.57
CA ASN A 106 17.98 10.19 -8.51
C ASN A 106 19.29 9.41 -8.22
N LYS A 107 19.24 8.39 -7.36
CA LYS A 107 20.41 7.52 -7.10
C LYS A 107 20.78 6.65 -8.30
N GLU A 108 19.79 6.15 -9.03
CA GLU A 108 19.99 5.34 -10.23
C GLU A 108 20.63 6.17 -11.36
N GLU A 109 20.16 7.40 -11.56
CA GLU A 109 20.67 8.33 -12.58
C GLU A 109 22.12 8.77 -12.31
N ASN A 110 22.45 9.13 -11.07
CA ASN A 110 23.83 9.51 -10.68
C ASN A 110 24.86 8.36 -10.78
N ARG A 111 24.40 7.10 -10.90
CA ARG A 111 25.30 5.95 -11.09
C ARG A 111 25.54 5.66 -12.57
N ALA A 112 24.61 6.03 -13.43
CA ALA A 112 24.72 5.83 -14.87
C ALA A 112 25.56 6.91 -15.57
N ALA A 113 25.86 8.01 -14.87
CA ALA A 113 26.77 9.09 -15.26
C ALA A 113 28.20 8.83 -14.76
#